data_AF-A0A5S5CQ89-F1
#
_entry.id   AF-A0A5S5CQ89-F1
#
_cell.length_a   1.000
_cell.length_b   1.000
_cell.length_c   1.000
_cell.angle_alpha   90.00
_cell.angle_beta   90.00
_cell.angle_gamma   90.00
#
_symmetry.space_group_name_H-M   'P 1'
#
loop_
_entity.id
_entity.type
_entity.pdbx_description
1 polymer ?
#
loop_
_entity_poly.entity_id
_entity_poly.type
_entity_poly.pdbx_seq_one_letter_code
_entity_poly.pdbx_strand_id
1 'polypeptide(L)'
;MAVPLPWECTVRGVPASLQASKTKIGDWRRRVAEAAKERWPYGEPPLEQPLALLVAFMHWGQSLDVDNMLKPTLDGLIDVTYVDDALLEQVVGARWDLSRMLRVERLTPVLARAVVEAIVDERPFVYLRLSPPVGLEELLR
;
A
#
# COMPACT_ATOMS: atom_id res chain seq x y z
N MET A 1 -15.71 -14.46 -8.93
CA MET A 1 -16.48 -13.18 -8.89
C MET A 1 -15.48 -12.06 -9.10
N ALA A 2 -15.80 -10.98 -9.82
CA ALA A 2 -14.80 -9.92 -10.01
C ALA A 2 -14.35 -9.32 -8.66
N VAL A 3 -13.04 -9.12 -8.48
CA VAL A 3 -12.49 -8.44 -7.29
C VAL A 3 -13.06 -7.01 -7.26
N PRO A 4 -13.74 -6.60 -6.18
CA PRO A 4 -14.30 -5.26 -6.11
C PRO A 4 -13.17 -4.24 -5.97
N LEU A 5 -13.15 -3.25 -6.86
CA LEU A 5 -12.26 -2.10 -6.77
C LEU A 5 -13.06 -0.85 -6.34
N PRO A 6 -12.49 0.04 -5.50
CA PRO A 6 -11.13 -0.04 -4.97
C PRO A 6 -10.97 -1.14 -3.91
N TRP A 7 -9.84 -1.84 -3.96
CA TRP A 7 -9.43 -2.78 -2.92
C TRP A 7 -8.41 -2.10 -2.00
N GLU A 8 -8.50 -2.37 -0.70
CA GLU A 8 -7.70 -1.69 0.31
C GLU A 8 -7.10 -2.68 1.31
N CYS A 9 -5.85 -2.46 1.70
CA CYS A 9 -5.13 -3.27 2.68
C CYS A 9 -4.15 -2.41 3.49
N THR A 10 -3.74 -2.89 4.66
CA THR A 10 -2.72 -2.26 5.49
C THR A 10 -1.64 -3.25 5.90
N VAL A 11 -0.38 -2.85 5.73
CA VAL A 11 0.80 -3.63 6.08
C VAL A 11 1.47 -3.01 7.30
N ARG A 12 1.58 -3.75 8.40
CA ARG A 12 2.15 -3.24 9.66
C ARG A 12 3.68 -3.06 9.56
N GLY A 13 4.19 -1.99 10.16
CA GLY A 13 5.62 -1.71 10.30
C GLY A 13 6.16 -0.71 9.27
N VAL A 14 7.49 -0.54 9.32
CA VAL A 14 8.23 0.35 8.42
C VAL A 14 8.58 -0.41 7.14
N PRO A 15 8.30 0.13 5.94
CA PRO A 15 8.69 -0.51 4.70
C PRO A 15 10.20 -0.61 4.56
N ALA A 16 10.67 -1.68 3.91
CA ALA A 16 12.08 -1.80 3.59
C ALA A 16 12.46 -0.80 2.49
N SER A 17 13.59 -0.10 2.67
CA SER A 17 14.25 0.60 1.56
C SER A 17 14.77 -0.42 0.54
N LEU A 18 14.72 -0.08 -0.74
CA LEU A 18 15.34 -0.83 -1.83
C LEU A 18 16.86 -1.02 -1.63
N GLN A 19 17.49 -0.12 -0.88
CA GLN A 19 18.91 -0.18 -0.53
C GLN A 19 19.19 -1.02 0.74
N ALA A 20 18.15 -1.55 1.39
CA ALA A 20 18.31 -2.40 2.56
C ALA A 20 18.91 -3.77 2.20
N SER A 21 19.26 -4.55 3.23
CA SER A 21 19.74 -5.92 3.01
C SER A 21 18.66 -6.79 2.36
N LYS A 22 19.10 -7.78 1.58
CA LYS A 22 18.20 -8.76 0.93
C LYS A 22 17.21 -9.40 1.91
N THR A 23 17.67 -9.70 3.13
CA THR A 23 16.82 -10.25 4.20
C THR A 23 15.71 -9.28 4.58
N LYS A 24 16.01 -8.00 4.81
CA LYS A 24 14.99 -6.99 5.16
C LYS A 24 13.97 -6.79 4.03
N ILE A 25 14.43 -6.76 2.79
CA ILE A 25 13.56 -6.68 1.61
C ILE A 25 12.66 -7.91 1.52
N GLY A 26 13.22 -9.11 1.69
CA GLY A 26 12.47 -10.37 1.68
C GLY A 26 11.43 -10.45 2.81
N ASP A 27 11.81 -10.05 4.02
CA ASP A 27 10.90 -10.00 5.17
C ASP A 27 9.75 -9.01 4.95
N TRP A 28 10.04 -7.86 4.36
CA TRP A 28 9.01 -6.88 4.02
C TRP A 28 8.06 -7.41 2.94
N ARG A 29 8.59 -7.94 1.83
CA ARG A 29 7.78 -8.55 0.76
C ARG A 29 6.85 -9.63 1.29
N ARG A 30 7.37 -10.52 2.14
CA ARG A 30 6.56 -11.55 2.80
C ARG A 30 5.44 -10.94 3.64
N ARG A 31 5.72 -9.89 4.41
CA ARG A 31 4.69 -9.22 5.23
C ARG A 31 3.61 -8.56 4.37
N VAL A 32 4.00 -7.93 3.25
CA VAL A 32 3.05 -7.36 2.28
C VAL A 32 2.16 -8.46 1.70
N ALA A 33 2.76 -9.56 1.25
CA ALA A 33 2.03 -10.69 0.69
C ALA A 33 1.02 -11.29 1.68
N GLU A 34 1.42 -11.51 2.93
CA GLU A 34 0.52 -12.05 3.96
C GLU A 34 -0.64 -11.09 4.26
N ALA A 35 -0.37 -9.79 4.45
CA ALA A 35 -1.42 -8.80 4.67
C ALA A 35 -2.38 -8.68 3.47
N ALA A 36 -1.85 -8.81 2.24
CA ALA A 36 -2.65 -8.80 1.03
C ALA A 36 -3.54 -10.06 0.95
N LYS A 37 -2.98 -11.25 1.17
CA LYS A 37 -3.74 -12.52 1.17
C LYS A 37 -4.87 -12.54 2.19
N GLU A 38 -4.64 -12.01 3.40
CA GLU A 38 -5.67 -11.91 4.44
C GLU A 38 -6.89 -11.09 4.00
N ARG A 39 -6.68 -10.12 3.10
CA ARG A 39 -7.71 -9.20 2.65
C ARG A 39 -8.21 -9.46 1.23
N TRP A 40 -7.49 -10.27 0.46
CA TRP A 40 -7.87 -10.64 -0.89
C TRP A 40 -9.12 -11.53 -0.87
N PRO A 41 -10.09 -11.32 -1.77
CA PRO A 41 -11.27 -12.18 -1.83
C PRO A 41 -10.89 -13.66 -2.04
N TYR A 42 -11.43 -14.53 -1.20
CA TYR A 42 -11.09 -15.95 -1.19
C TYR A 42 -11.36 -16.61 -2.56
N GLY A 43 -10.34 -17.26 -3.11
CA GLY A 43 -10.43 -18.00 -4.37
C GLY A 43 -10.40 -17.14 -5.63
N GLU A 44 -10.28 -15.81 -5.51
CA GLU A 44 -10.13 -14.95 -6.69
C GLU A 44 -8.67 -14.90 -7.15
N PRO A 45 -8.42 -15.03 -8.47
CA PRO A 45 -7.07 -14.92 -9.01
C PRO A 45 -6.53 -13.49 -8.91
N PRO A 46 -5.19 -13.31 -8.99
CA PRO A 46 -4.61 -12.00 -9.21
C PRO A 46 -5.17 -11.34 -10.47
N LEU A 47 -5.26 -10.00 -10.47
CA LEU A 47 -5.78 -9.24 -11.59
C LEU A 47 -4.81 -9.20 -12.78
N GLU A 48 -5.37 -9.23 -13.99
CA GLU A 48 -4.66 -9.17 -15.28
C GLU A 48 -5.06 -7.94 -16.11
N GLN A 49 -5.55 -6.89 -15.45
CA GLN A 49 -6.02 -5.66 -16.09
C GLN A 49 -5.17 -4.45 -15.64
N PRO A 50 -5.21 -3.32 -16.37
CA PRO A 50 -4.56 -2.08 -15.93
C PRO A 50 -5.06 -1.59 -14.56
N LEU A 51 -4.14 -1.11 -13.74
CA LEU A 51 -4.39 -0.75 -12.34
C LEU A 51 -3.67 0.54 -11.95
N ALA A 52 -4.20 1.19 -10.92
CA ALA A 52 -3.55 2.24 -10.17
C ALA A 52 -3.34 1.80 -8.72
N LEU A 53 -2.20 2.16 -8.13
CA LEU A 53 -1.85 1.82 -6.76
C LEU A 53 -1.40 3.06 -5.98
N LEU A 54 -2.07 3.32 -4.85
CA LEU A 54 -1.60 4.24 -3.82
C LEU A 54 -0.87 3.44 -2.73
N VAL A 55 0.36 3.86 -2.44
CA VAL A 55 1.20 3.37 -1.33
C VAL A 55 1.47 4.53 -0.37
N ALA A 56 0.76 4.54 0.76
CA ALA A 56 0.84 5.59 1.75
C ALA A 56 1.55 5.09 3.02
N PHE A 57 2.75 5.59 3.31
CA PHE A 57 3.47 5.27 4.54
C PHE A 57 3.10 6.24 5.66
N MET A 58 2.44 5.72 6.69
CA MET A 58 1.94 6.47 7.84
C MET A 58 2.89 6.23 9.04
N HIS A 59 3.49 7.29 9.58
CA HIS A 59 4.69 7.17 10.42
C HIS A 59 4.82 8.31 11.47
N TRP A 60 5.77 8.23 12.40
CA TRP A 60 6.12 9.26 13.41
C TRP A 60 7.58 9.71 13.23
N GLY A 61 7.84 10.51 12.19
CA GLY A 61 9.19 11.02 11.92
C GLY A 61 10.23 10.05 11.31
N GLN A 62 9.89 8.79 10.98
CA GLN A 62 10.82 7.90 10.29
C GLN A 62 11.28 8.50 8.95
N SER A 63 12.60 8.55 8.73
CA SER A 63 13.19 8.96 7.46
C SER A 63 13.31 7.76 6.51
N LEU A 64 12.70 7.87 5.35
CA LEU A 64 12.69 6.85 4.30
C LEU A 64 12.21 7.50 3.00
N ASP A 65 12.95 7.33 1.92
CA ASP A 65 12.56 7.93 0.65
C ASP A 65 11.34 7.20 0.07
N VAL A 66 10.43 7.96 -0.53
CA VAL A 66 9.18 7.45 -1.10
C VAL A 66 9.47 6.41 -2.18
N ASP A 67 10.38 6.70 -3.09
CA ASP A 67 10.80 5.81 -4.17
C ASP A 67 11.42 4.52 -3.63
N ASN A 68 12.27 4.62 -2.61
CA ASN A 68 12.96 3.49 -1.99
C ASN A 68 12.00 2.48 -1.36
N MET A 69 10.82 2.90 -0.89
CA MET A 69 9.84 1.97 -0.30
C MET A 69 8.90 1.32 -1.32
N LEU A 70 8.74 1.91 -2.50
CA LEU A 70 7.77 1.44 -3.50
C LEU A 70 8.13 0.04 -3.99
N LYS A 71 9.31 -0.14 -4.59
CA LYS A 71 9.63 -1.40 -5.29
C LYS A 71 9.50 -2.65 -4.40
N PRO A 72 10.05 -2.69 -3.17
CA PRO A 72 9.83 -3.82 -2.26
C PRO A 72 8.36 -4.06 -1.88
N THR A 73 7.54 -3.00 -1.85
CA THR A 73 6.11 -3.10 -1.54
C THR A 73 5.33 -3.65 -2.73
N LEU A 74 5.58 -3.12 -3.93
CA LEU A 74 4.98 -3.60 -5.19
C LEU A 74 5.32 -5.06 -5.44
N ASP A 75 6.58 -5.45 -5.24
CA ASP A 75 7.01 -6.84 -5.43
C ASP A 75 6.33 -7.83 -4.47
N GLY A 76 5.89 -7.37 -3.29
CA GLY A 76 5.16 -8.20 -2.34
C GLY A 76 3.69 -8.43 -2.71
N LEU A 77 3.16 -7.67 -3.67
CA LEU A 77 1.78 -7.75 -4.15
C LEU A 77 1.62 -8.59 -5.42
N ILE A 78 2.71 -8.84 -6.13
CA ILE A 78 2.78 -9.73 -7.30
C ILE A 78 2.33 -11.14 -6.89
N ASP A 79 1.59 -11.82 -7.77
CA ASP A 79 0.99 -13.15 -7.59
C ASP A 79 -0.05 -13.26 -6.46
N VAL A 80 -0.31 -12.16 -5.73
CA VAL A 80 -1.39 -12.07 -4.74
C VAL A 80 -2.54 -11.21 -5.27
N THR A 81 -2.22 -10.03 -5.79
CA THR A 81 -3.23 -9.03 -6.17
C THR A 81 -3.25 -8.73 -7.67
N TYR A 82 -2.10 -8.79 -8.32
CA TYR A 82 -1.94 -8.67 -9.77
C TYR A 82 -0.79 -9.57 -10.23
N VAL A 83 -0.82 -9.99 -11.49
CA VAL A 83 0.17 -10.95 -12.02
C VAL A 83 1.53 -10.33 -12.35
N ASP A 84 1.57 -9.03 -12.66
CA ASP A 84 2.79 -8.32 -13.08
C ASP A 84 2.69 -6.84 -12.68
N ASP A 85 3.78 -6.26 -12.17
CA ASP A 85 3.82 -4.83 -11.84
C ASP A 85 3.81 -3.94 -13.10
N ALA A 86 4.05 -4.50 -14.28
CA ALA A 86 3.81 -3.84 -15.57
C ALA A 86 2.33 -3.43 -15.80
N LEU A 87 1.38 -4.01 -15.06
CA LEU A 87 -0.04 -3.62 -15.10
C LEU A 87 -0.34 -2.33 -14.33
N LEU A 88 0.60 -1.85 -13.50
CA LEU A 88 0.46 -0.62 -12.73
C LEU A 88 0.77 0.60 -13.61
N GLU A 89 -0.25 1.13 -14.29
CA GLU A 89 -0.12 2.33 -15.11
C GLU A 89 0.10 3.59 -14.26
N GLN A 90 -0.35 3.56 -12.99
CA GLN A 90 -0.24 4.69 -12.07
C GLN A 90 0.19 4.19 -10.69
N VAL A 91 1.27 4.76 -10.16
CA VAL A 91 1.74 4.47 -8.81
C VAL A 91 1.94 5.78 -8.07
N VAL A 92 1.21 5.97 -6.99
CA VAL A 92 1.36 7.12 -6.09
C VAL A 92 2.03 6.63 -4.81
N GLY A 93 3.28 7.01 -4.62
CA GLY A 93 3.96 6.87 -3.34
C GLY A 93 3.79 8.14 -2.51
N ALA A 94 3.42 8.00 -1.25
CA ALA A 94 3.33 9.16 -0.37
C ALA A 94 3.57 8.80 1.10
N ARG A 95 3.92 9.83 1.87
CA ARG A 95 4.28 9.73 3.29
C ARG A 95 3.44 10.69 4.10
N TRP A 96 2.97 10.22 5.24
CA TRP A 96 2.25 11.04 6.21
C TRP A 96 2.85 10.87 7.59
N ASP A 97 3.26 12.00 8.15
CA ASP A 97 3.74 12.07 9.52
C ASP A 97 2.55 12.28 10.47
N LEU A 98 2.19 11.23 11.18
CA LEU A 98 1.11 11.16 12.16
C LEU A 98 1.41 11.94 13.45
N SER A 99 2.67 12.36 13.66
CA SER A 99 2.99 13.28 14.76
C SER A 99 2.51 14.71 14.52
N ARG A 100 2.22 15.05 13.25
CA ARG A 100 1.73 16.38 12.86
C ARG A 100 0.20 16.42 12.96
N MET A 101 -0.35 17.61 13.16
CA MET A 101 -1.80 17.80 13.28
C MET A 101 -2.50 17.26 12.03
N LEU A 102 -3.18 16.13 12.18
CA LEU A 102 -3.78 15.40 11.07
C LEU A 102 -5.27 15.74 11.02
N ARG A 103 -5.68 16.59 10.08
CA ARG A 103 -7.09 16.72 9.72
C ARG A 103 -7.36 15.76 8.58
N VAL A 104 -7.99 14.63 8.89
CA VAL A 104 -8.41 13.69 7.84
C VAL A 104 -9.91 13.73 7.67
N GLU A 105 -10.33 14.08 6.47
CA GLU A 105 -11.72 14.02 6.06
C GLU A 105 -11.90 12.86 5.09
N ARG A 106 -13.08 12.23 5.12
CA ARG A 106 -13.47 11.16 4.17
C ARG A 106 -12.53 9.95 4.16
N LEU A 107 -12.05 9.53 5.33
CA LEU A 107 -11.34 8.26 5.46
C LEU A 107 -12.25 7.08 5.11
N THR A 108 -11.70 6.12 4.37
CA THR A 108 -12.34 4.82 4.24
C THR A 108 -12.33 4.10 5.59
N PRO A 109 -13.27 3.17 5.87
CA PRO A 109 -13.26 2.42 7.12
C PRO A 109 -11.96 1.67 7.39
N VAL A 110 -11.30 1.17 6.33
CA VAL A 110 -10.01 0.47 6.43
C VAL A 110 -8.92 1.41 6.94
N LEU A 111 -8.77 2.59 6.31
CA LEU A 111 -7.76 3.55 6.70
C LEU A 111 -8.06 4.18 8.07
N ALA A 112 -9.33 4.49 8.37
CA ALA A 112 -9.74 5.03 9.66
C ALA A 112 -9.35 4.09 10.81
N ARG A 113 -9.67 2.80 10.67
CA ARG A 113 -9.30 1.79 11.68
C ARG A 113 -7.78 1.71 11.86
N ALA A 114 -7.03 1.66 10.77
CA ALA A 114 -5.58 1.55 10.83
C ALA A 114 -4.93 2.78 11.47
N VAL A 115 -5.43 3.98 11.19
CA VAL A 115 -4.96 5.21 11.85
C VAL A 115 -5.22 5.16 13.35
N VAL A 116 -6.42 4.73 13.78
CA VAL A 116 -6.74 4.59 15.22
C VAL A 116 -5.82 3.57 15.89
N GLU A 117 -5.68 2.37 15.32
CA GLU A 117 -4.78 1.33 15.84
C GLU A 117 -3.33 1.84 15.93
N ALA A 118 -2.86 2.52 14.88
CA ALA A 118 -1.51 3.04 14.82
C ALA A 118 -1.25 4.12 15.89
N ILE A 119 -2.22 5.01 16.15
CA ILE A 119 -2.11 6.03 17.20
C ILE A 119 -2.05 5.40 18.58
N VAL A 120 -2.87 4.38 18.84
CA VAL A 120 -2.90 3.70 20.14
C VAL A 120 -1.60 2.94 20.41
N ASP A 121 -1.07 2.26 19.40
CA ASP A 121 0.11 1.41 19.54
C ASP A 121 1.44 2.14 19.25
N GLU A 122 1.38 3.38 18.76
CA GLU A 122 2.49 4.15 18.18
C GLU A 122 3.28 3.36 17.11
N ARG A 123 2.56 2.61 16.26
CA ARG A 123 3.17 1.73 15.26
C ARG A 123 2.95 2.22 13.84
N PRO A 124 4.02 2.41 13.05
CA PRO A 124 3.89 2.82 11.67
C PRO A 124 3.29 1.70 10.81
N PHE A 125 2.69 2.08 9.69
CA PHE A 125 2.10 1.14 8.73
C PHE A 125 2.10 1.72 7.32
N VAL A 126 1.95 0.83 6.35
CA VAL A 126 1.70 1.19 4.95
C VAL A 126 0.25 0.90 4.62
N TYR A 127 -0.48 1.90 4.13
CA TYR A 127 -1.79 1.73 3.54
C TYR A 127 -1.67 1.57 2.03
N LEU A 128 -2.40 0.60 1.50
CA LEU A 128 -2.42 0.23 0.09
C LEU A 128 -3.85 0.38 -0.42
N ARG A 129 -4.00 1.05 -1.56
CA ARG A 129 -5.28 1.13 -2.27
C ARG A 129 -5.06 0.86 -3.75
N LEU A 130 -5.67 -0.23 -4.22
CA LEU A 130 -5.68 -0.64 -5.62
C LEU A 130 -7.00 -0.19 -6.24
N SER A 131 -6.94 0.45 -7.41
CA SER A 131 -8.10 0.99 -8.12
C SER A 131 -7.93 0.85 -9.64
N PRO A 132 -8.99 1.07 -10.43
CA PRO A 132 -8.81 1.33 -11.85
C PRO A 132 -7.93 2.58 -12.05
N PRO A 133 -7.14 2.65 -13.13
CA PRO A 133 -6.46 3.88 -13.50
C PRO A 133 -7.49 4.94 -13.88
N VAL A 134 -7.21 6.20 -13.53
CA VAL A 134 -8.03 7.34 -13.92
C VAL A 134 -7.45 7.99 -15.19
N GLY A 135 -8.28 8.69 -15.97
CA GLY A 135 -7.79 9.39 -17.15
C GLY A 135 -6.82 10.53 -16.79
N LEU A 136 -5.96 10.92 -17.74
CA LEU A 136 -5.02 12.04 -17.55
C LEU A 136 -5.73 13.33 -17.13
N GLU A 137 -6.92 13.61 -17.67
CA GLU A 137 -7.72 14.78 -17.30
C GLU A 137 -8.14 14.77 -15.82
N GLU A 138 -8.38 13.60 -15.24
CA GLU A 138 -8.75 13.46 -13.83
C GLU A 138 -7.51 13.57 -12.93
N LEU A 139 -6.34 13.11 -13.38
CA LEU A 139 -5.07 13.28 -12.67
C LEU A 139 -4.64 14.75 -12.53
N LEU A 140 -5.05 15.61 -13.46
CA LEU A 140 -4.64 17.01 -13.52
C LEU A 140 -5.59 17.98 -12.78
N ARG A 141 -6.67 17.48 -12.18
CA ARG A 141 -7.65 18.28 -11.42
C ARG A 141 -7.39 18.24 -9.92
#